data_AF-H2XVC4-F1
#
_entry.id   AF-H2XVC4-F1
#
_cell.length_a   1.000
_cell.length_b   1.000
_cell.length_c   1.000
_cell.angle_alpha   90.00
_cell.angle_beta   90.00
_cell.angle_gamma   90.00
#
_symmetry.space_group_name_H-M   'P 1'
#
loop_
_entity.id
_entity.type
_entity.pdbx_description
1 polymer ?
#
loop_
_entity_poly.entity_id
_entity_poly.type
_entity_poly.pdbx_seq_one_letter_code
_entity_poly.pdbx_strand_id
1 'polypeptide(L)'
;MRNQKTEQNEVSKIVERGIEDYRGKLQNLTPDRYMNEDVIKKAHAEATKAALAVIEELSSDKGEAITKSSIDKIMIFADCEAQAMLTQNESLKAQIVNQFFTKRVSLGKIYFQDNFSVTTPVCFRKGTRRQAHKGQRERFKNISIPYKPA
;
A
#
# COMPACT_ATOMS: atom_id res chain seq x y z
N MET A 1 -14.50 40.49 18.49
CA MET A 1 -14.31 39.60 17.31
C MET A 1 -12.94 39.73 16.60
N ARG A 2 -12.12 40.79 16.81
CA ARG A 2 -10.79 40.88 16.14
C ARG A 2 -9.72 39.97 16.77
N ASN A 3 -9.65 39.87 18.11
CA ASN A 3 -8.63 39.06 18.80
C ASN A 3 -8.69 37.55 18.47
N GLN A 4 -9.88 36.97 18.43
CA GLN A 4 -10.06 35.55 18.06
C GLN A 4 -9.57 35.23 16.65
N LYS A 5 -9.67 36.18 15.72
CA LYS A 5 -9.25 35.99 14.32
C LYS A 5 -7.72 36.04 14.19
N THR A 6 -7.05 36.86 15.00
CA THR A 6 -5.58 36.89 15.11
C THR A 6 -5.03 35.64 15.79
N GLU A 7 -5.65 35.19 16.88
CA GLU A 7 -5.25 33.96 17.59
C GLU A 7 -5.39 32.72 16.69
N GLN A 8 -6.49 32.61 15.94
CA GLN A 8 -6.67 31.51 14.98
C GLN A 8 -5.63 31.52 13.86
N ASN A 9 -5.26 32.69 13.35
CA ASN A 9 -4.21 32.81 12.33
C ASN A 9 -2.85 32.39 12.88
N GLU A 10 -2.53 32.71 14.13
CA GLU A 10 -1.28 32.31 14.76
C GLU A 10 -1.22 30.80 15.01
N VAL A 11 -2.28 30.22 15.55
CA VAL A 11 -2.40 28.76 15.71
C VAL A 11 -2.20 28.07 14.36
N SER A 12 -2.83 28.57 13.29
CA SER A 12 -2.74 27.96 11.96
C SER A 12 -1.30 27.95 11.43
N LYS A 13 -0.57 29.06 11.57
CA LYS A 13 0.85 29.15 11.15
C LYS A 13 1.76 28.19 11.93
N ILE A 14 1.53 28.05 13.23
CA ILE A 14 2.32 27.15 14.09
C ILE A 14 2.06 25.70 13.69
N VAL A 15 0.79 25.34 13.50
CA VAL A 15 0.37 24.00 13.08
C VAL A 15 0.91 23.67 11.69
N GLU A 16 0.84 24.59 10.73
CA GLU A 16 1.42 24.41 9.38
C GLU A 16 2.92 24.08 9.46
N ARG A 17 3.67 24.77 10.31
CA ARG A 17 5.10 24.50 10.51
C ARG A 17 5.34 23.12 11.14
N GLY A 18 4.53 22.74 12.12
CA GLY A 18 4.57 21.39 12.70
C GLY A 18 4.25 20.30 11.68
N ILE A 19 3.29 20.54 10.77
CA ILE A 19 2.95 19.61 9.67
C ILE A 19 4.11 19.49 8.67
N GLU A 20 4.76 20.59 8.31
CA GLU A 20 5.94 20.58 7.43
C GLU A 20 7.04 19.68 8.00
N ASP A 21 7.38 19.85 9.27
CA ASP A 21 8.43 19.06 9.91
C ASP A 21 8.02 17.59 10.11
N TYR A 22 6.77 17.35 10.50
CA TYR A 22 6.19 16.00 10.56
C TYR A 22 6.39 15.26 9.23
N ARG A 23 5.95 15.86 8.11
CA ARG A 23 6.05 15.25 6.78
C ARG A 23 7.49 15.10 6.33
N GLY A 24 8.34 16.08 6.61
CA GLY A 24 9.77 16.02 6.31
C GLY A 24 10.46 14.86 7.03
N LYS A 25 10.17 14.65 8.32
CA LYS A 25 10.68 13.48 9.05
C LYS A 25 10.12 12.19 8.53
N LEU A 26 8.83 12.14 8.26
CA LEU A 26 8.17 10.94 7.80
C LEU A 26 8.71 10.47 6.45
N GLN A 27 8.87 11.37 5.46
CA GLN A 27 9.44 11.04 4.16
C GLN A 27 10.84 10.42 4.24
N ASN A 28 11.65 10.82 5.22
CA ASN A 28 12.98 10.25 5.44
C ASN A 28 12.93 8.85 6.08
N LEU A 29 11.90 8.56 6.87
CA LEU A 29 11.76 7.32 7.63
C LEU A 29 10.93 6.25 6.90
N THR A 30 10.02 6.66 6.03
CA THR A 30 9.12 5.76 5.29
C THR A 30 9.39 5.81 3.78
N PRO A 31 10.26 4.93 3.24
CA PRO A 31 10.41 4.77 1.79
C PRO A 31 9.11 4.31 1.12
N ASP A 32 8.94 4.65 -0.16
CA ASP A 32 7.77 4.27 -0.97
C ASP A 32 7.77 2.78 -1.35
N ARG A 33 7.62 1.93 -0.34
CA ARG A 33 7.58 0.46 -0.42
C ARG A 33 6.86 -0.10 0.79
N TYR A 34 6.44 -1.36 0.68
CA TYR A 34 5.87 -2.07 1.83
C TYR A 34 6.84 -2.09 3.02
N MET A 35 6.31 -1.82 4.20
CA MET A 35 7.02 -1.83 5.48
C MET A 35 6.23 -2.61 6.52
N ASN A 36 6.91 -3.12 7.54
CA ASN A 36 6.23 -3.71 8.68
C ASN A 36 5.51 -2.61 9.49
N GLU A 37 4.33 -2.91 9.99
CA GLU A 37 3.50 -1.97 10.76
C GLU A 37 4.24 -1.37 11.95
N ASP A 38 5.06 -2.14 12.66
CA ASP A 38 5.86 -1.64 13.78
C ASP A 38 6.88 -0.57 13.36
N VAL A 39 7.40 -0.67 12.15
CA VAL A 39 8.34 0.35 11.62
C VAL A 39 7.56 1.62 11.27
N ILE A 40 6.37 1.49 10.70
CA ILE A 40 5.47 2.63 10.43
C ILE A 40 5.09 3.32 11.74
N LYS A 41 4.71 2.57 12.78
CA LYS A 41 4.38 3.12 14.10
C LYS A 41 5.55 3.86 14.74
N LYS A 42 6.77 3.33 14.62
CA LYS A 42 7.98 4.01 15.10
C LYS A 42 8.27 5.28 14.33
N ALA A 43 8.23 5.22 12.99
CA ALA A 43 8.43 6.40 12.14
C ALA A 43 7.40 7.49 12.42
N HIS A 44 6.13 7.11 12.57
CA HIS A 44 5.05 7.99 12.97
C HIS A 44 5.32 8.65 14.33
N ALA A 45 5.67 7.87 15.36
CA ALA A 45 5.98 8.40 16.69
C ALA A 45 7.15 9.40 16.68
N GLU A 46 8.20 9.11 15.90
CA GLU A 46 9.34 10.02 15.73
C GLU A 46 8.95 11.31 15.00
N ALA A 47 8.14 11.22 13.94
CA ALA A 47 7.64 12.38 13.20
C ALA A 47 6.71 13.24 14.08
N THR A 48 5.82 12.64 14.85
CA THR A 48 4.94 13.33 15.80
C THR A 48 5.75 14.05 16.88
N LYS A 49 6.78 13.40 17.43
CA LYS A 49 7.67 14.02 18.42
C LYS A 49 8.39 15.25 17.85
N ALA A 50 8.84 15.19 16.60
CA ALA A 50 9.50 16.32 15.95
C ALA A 50 8.52 17.50 15.74
N ALA A 51 7.31 17.20 15.27
CA ALA A 51 6.25 18.19 15.10
C ALA A 51 5.87 18.90 16.41
N LEU A 52 5.75 18.14 17.51
CA LEU A 52 5.44 18.69 18.83
C LEU A 52 6.57 19.60 19.33
N ALA A 53 7.84 19.23 19.13
CA ALA A 53 8.98 20.06 19.50
C ALA A 53 8.96 21.42 18.77
N VAL A 54 8.61 21.43 17.48
CA VAL A 54 8.45 22.68 16.70
C VAL A 54 7.31 23.54 17.25
N ILE A 55 6.20 22.92 17.66
CA ILE A 55 5.08 23.67 18.25
C ILE A 55 5.49 24.29 19.57
N GLU A 56 6.11 23.52 20.47
CA GLU A 56 6.60 24.02 21.76
C GLU A 56 7.57 25.19 21.60
N GLU A 57 8.48 25.12 20.62
CA GLU A 57 9.42 26.20 20.32
C GLU A 57 8.68 27.47 19.86
N LEU A 58 7.75 27.34 18.91
CA LEU A 58 7.07 28.47 18.27
C LEU A 58 5.94 29.09 19.11
N SER A 59 5.44 28.37 20.11
CA SER A 59 4.34 28.80 20.98
C SER A 59 4.78 29.17 22.39
N SER A 60 6.06 29.00 22.73
CA SER A 60 6.67 29.32 24.03
C SER A 60 6.23 30.69 24.60
N ASP A 61 6.25 31.74 23.78
CA ASP A 61 5.91 33.11 24.20
C ASP A 61 4.45 33.52 23.91
N LYS A 62 3.64 32.63 23.32
CA LYS A 62 2.30 32.96 22.80
C LYS A 62 1.16 32.60 23.75
N GLY A 63 1.49 32.04 24.90
CA GLY A 63 0.54 31.67 25.95
C GLY A 63 -0.05 30.26 25.80
N GLU A 64 -0.47 29.71 26.92
CA GLU A 64 -0.85 28.30 27.07
C GLU A 64 -2.04 27.89 26.19
N ALA A 65 -3.01 28.78 25.97
CA ALA A 65 -4.19 28.49 25.14
C ALA A 65 -3.83 28.26 23.66
N ILE A 66 -2.89 29.04 23.10
CA ILE A 66 -2.42 28.89 21.72
C ILE A 66 -1.59 27.62 21.59
N THR A 67 -0.69 27.35 22.54
CA THR A 67 0.10 26.12 22.60
C THR A 67 -0.80 24.89 22.61
N LYS A 68 -1.75 24.84 23.55
CA LYS A 68 -2.67 23.70 23.68
C LYS A 68 -3.52 23.50 22.43
N SER A 69 -4.09 24.57 21.88
CA SER A 69 -4.88 24.48 20.64
C SER A 69 -4.05 24.01 19.44
N SER A 70 -2.77 24.38 19.38
CA SER A 70 -1.85 23.93 18.32
C SER A 70 -1.50 22.45 18.49
N ILE A 71 -1.23 22.00 19.72
CA ILE A 71 -0.99 20.59 20.05
C ILE A 71 -2.21 19.73 19.68
N ASP A 72 -3.41 20.13 20.06
CA ASP A 72 -4.62 19.36 19.77
C ASP A 72 -4.82 19.19 18.25
N LYS A 73 -4.58 20.25 17.48
CA LYS A 73 -4.68 20.20 16.01
C LYS A 73 -3.62 19.32 15.36
N ILE A 74 -2.37 19.37 15.82
CA ILE A 74 -1.33 18.51 15.24
C ILE A 74 -1.57 17.04 15.58
N MET A 75 -2.08 16.74 16.77
CA MET A 75 -2.39 15.38 17.19
C MET A 75 -3.49 14.77 16.33
N ILE A 76 -4.57 15.52 16.08
CA ILE A 76 -5.64 15.09 15.16
C ILE A 76 -5.09 14.84 13.76
N PHE A 77 -4.24 15.75 13.26
CA PHE A 77 -3.60 15.58 11.96
C PHE A 77 -2.72 14.32 11.92
N ALA A 78 -1.89 14.12 12.94
CA ALA A 78 -0.99 12.99 13.05
C ALA A 78 -1.75 11.66 13.08
N ASP A 79 -2.86 11.58 13.83
CA ASP A 79 -3.72 10.39 13.88
C ASP A 79 -4.34 10.07 12.51
N CYS A 80 -4.83 11.09 11.79
CA CYS A 80 -5.33 10.91 10.42
C CYS A 80 -4.24 10.41 9.47
N GLU A 81 -3.04 10.98 9.56
CA GLU A 81 -1.93 10.56 8.70
C GLU A 81 -1.45 9.14 9.04
N ALA A 82 -1.48 8.75 10.33
CA ALA A 82 -1.15 7.40 10.76
C ALA A 82 -2.06 6.35 10.09
N GLN A 83 -3.37 6.63 10.07
CA GLN A 83 -4.34 5.76 9.37
C GLN A 83 -4.07 5.71 7.87
N ALA A 84 -3.84 6.87 7.24
CA ALA A 84 -3.54 6.94 5.81
C ALA A 84 -2.29 6.12 5.43
N MET A 85 -1.23 6.18 6.24
CA MET A 85 -0.02 5.39 6.05
C MET A 85 -0.28 3.89 6.13
N LEU A 86 -1.05 3.44 7.12
CA LEU A 86 -1.39 2.02 7.26
C LEU A 86 -2.18 1.54 6.04
N THR A 87 -3.17 2.30 5.58
CA THR A 87 -3.93 1.97 4.37
C THR A 87 -3.07 1.94 3.11
N GLN A 88 -2.15 2.90 2.94
CA GLN A 88 -1.20 2.89 1.83
C GLN A 88 -0.30 1.65 1.87
N ASN A 89 0.17 1.27 3.06
CA ASN A 89 1.02 0.11 3.24
C ASN A 89 0.30 -1.21 2.93
N GLU A 90 -0.97 -1.33 3.29
CA GLU A 90 -1.82 -2.48 2.91
C GLU A 90 -1.98 -2.57 1.38
N SER A 91 -2.18 -1.43 0.72
CA SER A 91 -2.23 -1.38 -0.75
C SER A 91 -0.91 -1.86 -1.38
N LEU A 92 0.24 -1.39 -0.86
CA LEU A 92 1.56 -1.83 -1.31
C LEU A 92 1.77 -3.33 -1.09
N LYS A 93 1.31 -3.87 0.05
CA LYS A 93 1.33 -5.32 0.32
C LYS A 93 0.53 -6.09 -0.73
N ALA A 94 -0.69 -5.65 -1.03
CA ALA A 94 -1.55 -6.27 -2.03
C ALA A 94 -0.92 -6.22 -3.44
N GLN A 95 -0.30 -5.09 -3.79
CA GLN A 95 0.42 -4.95 -5.07
C GLN A 95 1.59 -5.95 -5.18
N ILE A 96 2.42 -6.08 -4.16
CA ILE A 96 3.55 -7.03 -4.14
C ILE A 96 3.04 -8.47 -4.28
N VAL A 97 1.98 -8.82 -3.55
CA VAL A 97 1.36 -10.15 -3.64
C VAL A 97 0.83 -10.43 -5.05
N ASN A 98 0.13 -9.47 -5.65
CA ASN A 98 -0.37 -9.59 -7.01
C ASN A 98 0.77 -9.75 -8.02
N GLN A 99 1.83 -8.94 -7.93
CA GLN A 99 3.01 -9.05 -8.79
C GLN A 99 3.66 -10.43 -8.69
N PHE A 100 3.76 -10.98 -7.47
CA PHE A 100 4.27 -12.33 -7.26
C PHE A 100 3.44 -13.38 -8.00
N PHE A 101 2.11 -13.35 -7.87
CA PHE A 101 1.23 -14.32 -8.54
C PHE A 101 1.25 -14.15 -10.06
N THR A 102 1.24 -12.91 -10.57
CA THR A 102 1.36 -12.65 -12.02
C THR A 102 2.67 -13.20 -12.58
N LYS A 103 3.79 -12.99 -11.88
CA LYS A 103 5.10 -13.52 -12.27
C LYS A 103 5.14 -15.04 -12.22
N ARG A 104 4.53 -15.65 -11.20
CA ARG A 104 4.45 -17.12 -11.10
C ARG A 104 3.64 -17.73 -12.26
N VAL A 105 2.51 -17.11 -12.62
CA VAL A 105 1.70 -17.57 -13.75
C VAL A 105 2.44 -17.42 -15.07
N SER A 106 3.15 -16.30 -15.30
CA SER A 106 3.93 -16.11 -16.54
C SER A 106 5.08 -17.11 -16.66
N LEU A 107 5.84 -17.34 -15.57
CA LEU A 107 6.90 -18.35 -15.55
C LEU A 107 6.35 -19.77 -15.78
N GLY A 108 5.18 -20.09 -15.21
CA GLY A 108 4.50 -21.35 -15.49
C GLY A 108 4.17 -21.49 -16.98
N LYS A 109 3.60 -20.45 -17.61
CA LYS A 109 3.30 -20.46 -19.05
C LYS A 109 4.55 -20.70 -19.89
N ILE A 110 5.65 -20.00 -19.61
CA ILE A 110 6.93 -20.17 -20.31
C ILE A 110 7.41 -21.62 -20.14
N TYR A 111 7.46 -22.13 -18.90
CA TYR A 111 7.88 -23.51 -18.64
C TYR A 111 7.05 -24.54 -19.42
N PHE A 112 5.72 -24.41 -19.45
CA PHE A 112 4.87 -25.36 -20.17
C PHE A 112 4.95 -25.18 -21.70
N GLN A 113 5.10 -23.95 -22.20
CA GLN A 113 5.32 -23.70 -23.62
C GLN A 113 6.64 -24.29 -24.09
N ASP A 114 7.73 -24.09 -23.35
CA ASP A 114 9.07 -24.54 -23.74
C ASP A 114 9.23 -26.06 -23.59
N ASN A 115 8.62 -26.68 -22.58
CA ASN A 115 8.77 -28.12 -22.32
C ASN A 115 7.75 -29.01 -23.03
N PHE A 116 6.60 -28.48 -23.48
CA PHE A 116 5.58 -29.29 -24.18
C PHE A 116 5.39 -28.91 -25.66
N SER A 117 6.05 -27.87 -26.16
CA SER A 117 6.13 -27.60 -27.61
C SER A 117 7.07 -28.55 -28.35
N VAL A 118 7.89 -29.34 -27.63
CA VAL A 118 8.63 -30.49 -28.18
C VAL A 118 7.74 -31.74 -28.20
N THR A 119 6.49 -31.61 -28.64
CA THR A 119 5.79 -32.76 -29.22
C THR A 119 6.20 -32.82 -30.68
N THR A 120 7.29 -33.56 -30.90
CA THR A 120 7.78 -34.14 -32.14
C THR A 120 6.88 -33.94 -33.37
N PRO A 121 7.40 -33.48 -34.53
CA PRO A 121 6.70 -33.70 -35.79
C PRO A 121 6.56 -35.21 -35.97
N VAL A 122 5.39 -35.74 -35.68
CA VAL A 122 5.03 -37.10 -36.06
C VAL A 122 5.09 -37.10 -37.58
N CYS A 123 6.18 -37.64 -38.12
CA CYS A 123 6.26 -38.00 -39.53
C CYS A 123 5.07 -38.92 -39.81
N PHE A 124 4.02 -38.38 -40.43
CA PHE A 124 2.95 -39.17 -41.01
C PHE A 124 3.57 -39.99 -42.15
N ARG A 125 4.15 -41.15 -41.84
CA ARG A 125 4.33 -42.21 -42.84
C ARG A 125 2.93 -42.58 -43.31
N LYS A 126 2.62 -42.22 -44.56
CA LYS A 126 1.46 -42.74 -45.29
C LYS A 126 1.49 -44.26 -45.21
N GLY A 127 0.53 -44.84 -44.50
CA GLY A 127 0.34 -46.29 -44.52
C GLY A 127 -0.06 -46.87 -43.16
N THR A 128 -1.29 -46.65 -42.73
CA THR A 128 -2.32 -47.70 -42.63
C THR A 128 -3.57 -47.12 -41.97
N ARG A 129 -4.69 -47.33 -42.66
CA ARG A 129 -6.04 -46.93 -42.30
C ARG A 129 -6.49 -47.76 -41.08
N ARG A 130 -6.63 -47.16 -39.90
CA ARG A 130 -7.41 -47.74 -38.79
C ARG A 130 -8.28 -46.67 -38.14
N GLN A 131 -9.45 -47.13 -37.73
CA GLN A 131 -10.72 -46.42 -37.65
C GLN A 131 -10.75 -45.28 -36.65
N ALA A 132 -11.40 -44.19 -37.04
CA ALA A 132 -11.79 -43.10 -36.14
C ALA A 132 -12.89 -43.59 -35.19
N HIS A 133 -12.54 -43.88 -33.94
CA HIS A 133 -13.52 -43.91 -32.87
C HIS A 133 -13.91 -42.46 -32.55
N LYS A 134 -15.10 -42.07 -33.00
CA LYS A 134 -15.84 -40.91 -32.47
C LYS A 134 -15.95 -41.09 -30.95
N GLY A 135 -15.28 -40.23 -30.20
CA GLY A 135 -15.28 -40.26 -28.74
C GLY A 135 -14.61 -39.03 -28.14
N GLN A 136 -14.80 -37.86 -28.74
CA GLN A 136 -14.48 -36.57 -28.11
C GLN A 136 -15.69 -35.65 -28.20
N ARG A 137 -16.34 -35.48 -27.05
CA ARG A 137 -16.94 -34.24 -26.54
C ARG A 137 -17.65 -34.63 -25.24
N GLU A 138 -17.63 -33.76 -24.24
CA GLU A 138 -18.22 -33.93 -22.89
C GLU A 138 -17.35 -34.63 -21.84
N ARG A 139 -16.21 -34.05 -21.46
CA ARG A 139 -15.72 -34.17 -20.06
C ARG A 139 -14.99 -32.93 -19.55
N PHE A 140 -15.35 -31.72 -19.97
CA PHE A 140 -14.83 -30.48 -19.31
C PHE A 140 -15.84 -29.32 -19.31
N LYS A 141 -17.14 -29.64 -19.20
CA LYS A 141 -18.13 -28.68 -18.70
C LYS A 141 -18.49 -29.18 -17.30
N ASN A 142 -18.35 -28.33 -16.28
CA ASN A 142 -18.58 -28.58 -14.85
C ASN A 142 -17.34 -28.88 -14.01
N ILE A 143 -16.35 -27.98 -14.04
CA ILE A 143 -15.60 -27.68 -12.82
C ILE A 143 -16.04 -26.28 -12.37
N SER A 144 -17.23 -26.22 -11.76
CA SER A 144 -17.64 -25.11 -10.93
C SER A 144 -16.84 -25.19 -9.62
N ILE A 145 -15.80 -24.39 -9.49
CA ILE A 145 -15.12 -24.19 -8.22
C ILE A 145 -16.07 -23.35 -7.35
N PRO A 146 -16.51 -23.81 -6.17
CA PRO A 146 -17.32 -22.98 -5.29
C PRO A 146 -16.46 -21.83 -4.75
N TYR A 147 -16.83 -20.60 -5.12
CA TYR A 147 -16.32 -19.39 -4.49
C TYR A 147 -16.99 -19.25 -3.12
N LYS A 148 -16.23 -19.37 -2.04
CA LYS A 148 -16.65 -18.91 -0.71
C LYS A 148 -16.11 -17.49 -0.52
N PRO A 149 -16.96 -16.45 -0.49
CA PRO A 149 -16.54 -15.19 0.07
C PRO A 149 -16.36 -15.35 1.59
N ALA A 150 -15.43 -14.57 2.14
CA ALA A 150 -15.18 -14.45 3.57
C ALA A 150 -16.41 -13.91 4.32
#